data_AF-A0A4P1R6C1-F1
#
_entry.id   AF-A0A4P1R6C1-F1
#
_cell.length_a   1.000
_cell.length_b   1.000
_cell.length_c   1.000
_cell.angle_alpha   90.00
_cell.angle_beta   90.00
_cell.angle_gamma   90.00
#
_symmetry.space_group_name_H-M   'P 1'
#
loop_
_entity.id
_entity.type
_entity.pdbx_description
1 polymer ?
#
loop_
_entity_poly.entity_id
_entity_poly.type
_entity_poly.pdbx_seq_one_letter_code
_entity_poly.pdbx_strand_id
1 'polypeptide(L)'
;MAGTIHNHNHHILQLLLSCRKITAQVTNSTTSSIIAMASSSEQEFVAHYRTKLNRFPRSHQFWDAKVASRVGEKLGLRLREIGVTGVQIDHREERSRPVQYRMMVSPLFYSMKRAGVEVSGVEKLGEVHSSV
;
A
#
# COMPACT_ATOMS: atom_id res chain seq x y z
N MET A 1 -9.89 -15.87 -32.73
CA MET A 1 -10.83 -15.12 -31.87
C MET A 1 -10.35 -15.23 -30.42
N ALA A 2 -10.64 -14.21 -29.61
CA ALA A 2 -10.16 -13.95 -28.25
C ALA A 2 -8.79 -13.24 -28.16
N GLY A 3 -8.78 -11.96 -28.49
CA GLY A 3 -7.76 -11.04 -27.99
C GLY A 3 -7.94 -10.90 -26.48
N THR A 4 -6.96 -11.33 -25.71
CA THR A 4 -6.85 -11.08 -24.28
C THR A 4 -6.74 -9.57 -24.07
N ILE A 5 -7.85 -8.92 -23.69
CA ILE A 5 -7.83 -7.54 -23.20
C ILE A 5 -6.99 -7.55 -21.91
N HIS A 6 -5.70 -7.30 -22.06
CA HIS A 6 -4.89 -6.89 -20.93
C HIS A 6 -5.46 -5.54 -20.54
N ASN A 7 -6.24 -5.49 -19.45
CA ASN A 7 -6.60 -4.23 -18.84
C ASN A 7 -5.28 -3.63 -18.38
N HIS A 8 -4.74 -2.70 -19.17
CA HIS A 8 -3.56 -1.95 -18.79
C HIS A 8 -4.02 -1.06 -17.65
N ASN A 9 -3.89 -1.54 -16.41
CA ASN A 9 -4.17 -0.72 -15.24
C ASN A 9 -3.20 0.45 -15.29
N HIS A 10 -3.69 1.60 -15.75
CA HIS A 10 -2.94 2.85 -15.80
C HIS A 10 -2.73 3.45 -14.40
N HIS A 11 -2.95 2.68 -13.35
CA HIS A 11 -2.96 3.12 -11.96
C HIS A 11 -1.89 2.35 -11.20
N ILE A 12 -0.82 3.04 -10.84
CA ILE A 12 0.33 2.46 -10.15
C ILE A 12 0.23 2.81 -8.67
N LEU A 13 0.21 1.79 -7.82
CA LEU A 13 0.30 1.91 -6.37
C LEU A 13 1.76 2.05 -5.95
N GLN A 14 2.10 3.17 -5.34
CA GLN A 14 3.42 3.48 -4.80
C GLN A 14 3.36 3.61 -3.28
N LEU A 15 4.32 2.99 -2.59
CA LEU A 15 4.39 3.02 -1.13
C LEU A 15 5.64 3.78 -0.66
N LEU A 16 5.42 4.94 -0.06
CA LEU A 16 6.48 5.72 0.57
C LEU A 16 6.55 5.34 2.06
N LEU A 17 7.57 4.57 2.40
CA LEU A 17 7.79 4.04 3.75
C LEU A 17 8.94 4.78 4.44
N SER A 18 8.76 5.05 5.73
CA SER A 18 9.81 5.49 6.65
C SER A 18 9.63 4.80 8.00
N CYS A 19 10.55 4.96 8.94
CA CYS A 19 10.35 4.47 10.31
C CYS A 19 9.17 5.15 11.04
N ARG A 20 8.78 6.35 10.59
CA ARG A 20 7.75 7.19 11.24
C ARG A 20 6.37 7.18 10.57
N LYS A 21 6.34 6.96 9.26
CA LYS A 21 5.15 7.15 8.42
C LYS A 21 5.11 6.13 7.31
N ILE A 22 3.90 5.68 6.99
CA ILE A 22 3.54 4.99 5.75
C ILE A 22 2.60 5.89 4.94
N THR A 23 2.91 6.06 3.66
CA THR A 23 2.05 6.73 2.68
C THR A 23 1.82 5.78 1.51
N ALA A 24 0.57 5.58 1.15
CA ALA A 24 0.18 4.86 -0.05
C ALA A 24 -0.42 5.87 -1.02
N GLN A 25 0.10 5.93 -2.23
CA GLN A 25 -0.41 6.82 -3.27
C GLN A 25 -0.61 6.06 -4.57
N VAL A 26 -1.61 6.48 -5.33
CA VAL A 26 -1.90 5.93 -6.65
C VAL A 26 -1.69 7.01 -7.68
N THR A 27 -0.81 6.72 -8.62
CA THR A 27 -0.48 7.62 -9.73
C THR A 27 -1.02 7.08 -11.04
N ASN A 28 -1.35 7.98 -11.96
CA ASN A 28 -1.66 7.61 -13.33
C ASN A 28 -0.36 7.37 -14.10
N SER A 29 -0.20 6.23 -14.75
CA SER A 29 0.99 5.90 -15.56
C SER A 29 1.19 6.84 -16.75
N THR A 30 0.10 7.42 -17.27
CA THR A 30 0.09 8.22 -18.49
C THR A 30 0.35 9.70 -18.19
N THR A 31 -0.26 10.24 -17.14
CA THR A 31 -0.16 11.67 -16.78
C THR A 31 0.78 11.94 -15.61
N SER A 32 1.30 10.90 -14.96
CA SER A 32 2.08 11.00 -13.71
C SER A 32 1.36 11.74 -12.57
N SER A 33 0.05 11.94 -12.67
CA SER A 33 -0.73 12.66 -11.67
C SER A 33 -1.14 11.74 -10.52
N ILE A 34 -1.11 12.25 -9.29
CA ILE A 34 -1.62 11.55 -8.11
C ILE A 34 -3.15 11.59 -8.14
N ILE A 35 -3.78 10.43 -8.20
CA ILE A 35 -5.24 10.29 -8.28
C ILE A 35 -5.83 10.12 -6.89
N ALA A 36 -5.14 9.36 -6.03
CA ALA A 36 -5.52 9.17 -4.64
C ALA A 36 -4.28 8.97 -3.78
N MET A 37 -4.37 9.34 -2.51
CA MET A 37 -3.34 9.13 -1.51
C MET A 37 -4.02 8.73 -0.20
N ALA A 38 -3.34 7.99 0.66
CA ALA A 38 -3.69 7.80 2.06
C ALA A 38 -2.41 7.70 2.88
N SER A 39 -2.37 8.27 4.09
CA SER A 39 -1.17 8.16 4.92
C SER A 39 -1.45 8.07 6.42
N SER A 40 -0.49 7.50 7.15
CA SER A 40 -0.53 7.42 8.61
C SER A 40 -0.32 8.77 9.32
N SER A 41 -0.13 9.87 8.59
CA SER A 41 -0.08 11.22 9.15
C SER A 41 -1.42 11.96 9.08
N GLU A 42 -2.47 11.33 8.55
CA GLU A 42 -3.81 11.92 8.56
C GLU A 42 -4.39 12.01 9.97
N GLN A 43 -5.35 12.93 10.17
CA GLN A 43 -5.88 13.31 11.49
C GLN A 43 -6.35 12.12 12.33
N GLU A 44 -6.96 11.13 11.71
CA GLU A 44 -7.46 9.90 12.35
C GLU A 44 -6.36 9.01 12.95
N PHE A 45 -5.13 9.14 12.47
CA PHE A 45 -3.97 8.38 12.95
C PHE A 45 -3.15 9.12 14.02
N VAL A 46 -3.43 10.41 14.25
CA VAL A 46 -2.64 11.27 15.14
C VAL A 46 -2.60 10.74 16.57
N ALA A 47 -3.73 10.23 17.08
CA ALA A 47 -3.78 9.67 18.43
C ALA A 47 -2.83 8.48 18.58
N HIS A 48 -2.85 7.54 17.62
CA HIS A 48 -1.95 6.38 17.61
C HIS A 48 -0.49 6.75 17.41
N TYR A 49 -0.22 7.77 16.58
CA TYR A 49 1.14 8.29 16.42
C TYR A 49 1.67 8.92 17.72
N ARG A 50 0.86 9.73 18.42
CA ARG A 50 1.23 10.37 19.69
C ARG A 50 1.51 9.36 20.80
N THR A 51 0.74 8.27 20.90
CA THR A 51 0.99 7.23 21.91
C THR A 51 2.32 6.53 21.70
N LYS A 52 2.74 6.31 20.45
CA LYS A 52 4.08 5.75 20.14
C LYS A 52 5.21 6.76 20.31
N LEU A 53 4.96 8.05 20.05
CA LEU A 53 5.93 9.13 20.21
C LEU A 53 6.26 9.42 21.68
N ASN A 54 5.26 9.42 22.56
CA ASN A 54 5.41 9.77 23.97
C ASN A 54 5.72 8.57 24.87
N ARG A 55 5.97 7.38 24.28
CA ARG A 55 6.29 6.17 25.02
C ARG A 55 7.76 6.16 25.45
N PHE A 56 8.02 5.68 26.67
CA PHE A 56 9.36 5.37 27.15
C PHE A 56 9.49 3.86 27.39
N PRO A 57 10.55 3.19 26.90
CA PRO A 57 11.61 3.72 26.01
C PRO A 57 11.05 4.15 24.64
N ARG A 58 11.75 5.06 23.97
CA ARG A 58 11.30 5.63 22.68
C ARG A 58 11.16 4.54 21.63
N SER A 59 10.02 4.50 20.95
CA SER A 59 9.84 3.60 19.80
C SER A 59 10.62 4.12 18.60
N HIS A 60 11.28 3.22 17.87
CA HIS A 60 11.85 3.50 16.55
C HIS A 60 10.89 3.14 15.41
N GLN A 61 9.71 2.57 15.73
CA GLN A 61 8.71 2.10 14.78
C GLN A 61 7.34 2.68 15.13
N PHE A 62 6.84 3.59 14.30
CA PHE A 62 5.64 4.39 14.61
C PHE A 62 4.38 3.90 13.89
N TRP A 63 4.53 2.96 12.97
CA TRP A 63 3.42 2.29 12.29
C TRP A 63 3.65 0.78 12.33
N ASP A 64 2.57 0.03 12.24
CA ASP A 64 2.55 -1.43 12.25
C ASP A 64 1.58 -1.94 11.19
N ALA A 65 1.46 -3.27 11.10
CA ALA A 65 0.50 -3.97 10.25
C ALA A 65 -0.94 -3.43 10.37
N LYS A 66 -1.37 -3.01 11.56
CA LYS A 66 -2.73 -2.49 11.80
C LYS A 66 -2.89 -1.09 11.19
N VAL A 67 -1.87 -0.23 11.35
CA VAL A 67 -1.84 1.09 10.68
C VAL A 67 -1.81 0.91 9.16
N ALA A 68 -0.97 0.00 8.65
CA ALA A 68 -0.90 -0.29 7.22
C ALA A 68 -2.24 -0.77 6.66
N SER A 69 -2.92 -1.67 7.36
CA SER A 69 -4.26 -2.14 6.99
C SER A 69 -5.28 -1.00 6.92
N ARG A 70 -5.32 -0.11 7.91
CA ARG A 70 -6.22 1.06 7.92
C ARG A 70 -5.91 2.06 6.80
N VAL A 71 -4.63 2.29 6.51
CA VAL A 71 -4.21 3.13 5.38
C VAL A 71 -4.68 2.52 4.06
N GLY A 72 -4.56 1.20 3.89
CA GLY A 72 -5.05 0.48 2.73
C GLY A 72 -6.57 0.51 2.58
N GLU A 73 -7.32 0.34 3.66
CA GLU A 73 -8.78 0.47 3.66
C GLU A 73 -9.20 1.86 3.19
N LYS A 74 -8.58 2.91 3.75
CA LYS A 74 -8.86 4.30 3.38
C LYS A 74 -8.53 4.60 1.93
N LEU A 75 -7.38 4.11 1.45
CA LEU A 75 -7.02 4.26 0.04
C LEU A 75 -8.02 3.53 -0.86
N GLY A 76 -8.40 2.30 -0.50
CA GLY A 76 -9.38 1.50 -1.25
C GLY A 76 -10.74 2.19 -1.35
N LEU A 77 -11.22 2.78 -0.25
CA LEU A 77 -12.45 3.58 -0.27
C LEU A 77 -12.34 4.79 -1.20
N ARG A 78 -11.26 5.57 -1.09
CA ARG A 78 -11.02 6.74 -1.97
C ARG A 78 -10.96 6.35 -3.45
N LEU A 79 -10.30 5.24 -3.78
CA LEU A 79 -10.21 4.72 -5.14
C LEU A 79 -11.58 4.27 -5.67
N ARG A 80 -12.37 3.61 -4.83
CA ARG A 80 -13.72 3.18 -5.21
C ARG A 80 -14.66 4.37 -5.43
N GLU A 81 -14.57 5.42 -4.62
CA GLU A 81 -15.35 6.66 -4.78
C GLU A 81 -15.10 7.33 -6.14
N ILE A 82 -13.88 7.25 -6.67
CA ILE A 82 -13.52 7.79 -7.99
C ILE A 82 -13.68 6.76 -9.13
N GLY A 83 -14.20 5.57 -8.85
CA GLY A 83 -14.44 4.52 -9.85
C GLY A 83 -13.21 3.69 -10.26
N VAL A 84 -12.10 3.79 -9.53
CA VAL A 84 -10.90 2.97 -9.76
C VAL A 84 -11.04 1.65 -9.01
N THR A 85 -11.15 0.55 -9.77
CA THR A 85 -11.32 -0.81 -9.24
C THR A 85 -10.05 -1.64 -9.24
N GLY A 86 -8.98 -1.17 -9.88
CA GLY A 86 -7.73 -1.92 -10.04
C GLY A 86 -6.49 -1.04 -9.99
N VAL A 87 -5.46 -1.53 -9.30
CA VAL A 87 -4.14 -0.90 -9.23
C VAL A 87 -3.03 -1.93 -9.40
N GLN A 88 -1.88 -1.50 -9.90
CA GLN A 88 -0.69 -2.34 -10.07
C GLN A 88 0.42 -1.91 -9.12
N ILE A 89 1.11 -2.85 -8.49
CA ILE A 89 2.33 -2.56 -7.73
C ILE A 89 3.56 -2.64 -8.63
N ASP A 90 4.55 -1.79 -8.36
CA ASP A 90 5.90 -2.01 -8.91
C ASP A 90 6.58 -3.15 -8.14
N HIS A 91 6.66 -4.31 -8.78
CA HIS A 91 7.28 -5.50 -8.20
C HIS A 91 8.77 -5.31 -7.90
N ARG A 92 9.50 -4.52 -8.70
CA ARG A 92 10.93 -4.28 -8.46
C ARG A 92 11.13 -3.45 -7.20
N GLU A 93 10.35 -2.39 -7.06
CA GLU A 93 10.37 -1.54 -5.87
C GLU A 93 10.03 -2.36 -4.62
N GLU A 94 8.93 -3.12 -4.66
CA GLU A 94 8.46 -3.87 -3.50
C GLU A 94 9.40 -5.02 -3.11
N ARG A 95 10.03 -5.70 -4.08
CA ARG A 95 11.02 -6.77 -3.82
C ARG A 95 12.33 -6.24 -3.24
N SER A 96 12.72 -5.01 -3.57
CA SER A 96 13.92 -4.36 -3.02
C SER A 96 13.77 -4.03 -1.52
N ARG A 97 12.54 -4.05 -0.98
CA ARG A 97 12.28 -3.72 0.42
C ARG A 97 12.77 -4.84 1.35
N PRO A 98 13.30 -4.48 2.54
CA PRO A 98 13.59 -5.44 3.59
C PRO A 98 12.38 -6.34 3.92
N VAL A 99 12.64 -7.62 4.24
CA VAL A 99 11.59 -8.64 4.50
C VAL A 99 10.59 -8.18 5.57
N GLN A 100 11.08 -7.51 6.63
CA GLN A 100 10.25 -6.99 7.70
C GLN A 100 9.20 -5.98 7.19
N TYR A 101 9.58 -5.07 6.29
CA TYR A 101 8.64 -4.11 5.71
C TYR A 101 7.62 -4.78 4.79
N ARG A 102 8.03 -5.77 4.00
CA ARG A 102 7.12 -6.55 3.15
C ARG A 102 6.03 -7.24 3.97
N MET A 103 6.40 -7.87 5.10
CA MET A 103 5.43 -8.47 6.02
C MET A 103 4.47 -7.44 6.63
N MET A 104 4.99 -6.28 7.04
CA MET A 104 4.16 -5.21 7.62
C MET A 104 3.22 -4.54 6.63
N VAL A 105 3.59 -4.48 5.36
CA VAL A 105 2.80 -3.88 4.29
C VAL A 105 1.73 -4.84 3.77
N SER A 106 1.94 -6.15 3.85
CA SER A 106 0.98 -7.15 3.34
C SER A 106 -0.49 -6.90 3.75
N PRO A 107 -0.82 -6.53 5.01
CA PRO A 107 -2.18 -6.18 5.42
C PRO A 107 -2.82 -4.98 4.71
N LEU A 108 -2.02 -4.08 4.13
CA LEU A 108 -2.47 -2.96 3.30
C LEU A 108 -3.09 -3.46 2.00
N PHE A 109 -2.44 -4.41 1.32
CA PHE A 109 -2.97 -4.99 0.08
C PHE A 109 -4.25 -5.79 0.34
N TYR A 110 -4.29 -6.55 1.43
CA TYR A 110 -5.50 -7.28 1.82
C TYR A 110 -6.68 -6.35 2.14
N SER A 111 -6.44 -5.23 2.81
CA SER A 111 -7.53 -4.28 3.10
C SER A 111 -8.02 -3.53 1.87
N MET A 112 -7.15 -3.20 0.91
CA MET A 112 -7.56 -2.67 -0.39
C MET A 112 -8.44 -3.66 -1.16
N LYS A 113 -8.03 -4.94 -1.20
CA LYS A 113 -8.84 -5.99 -1.82
C LYS A 113 -10.20 -6.14 -1.15
N ARG A 114 -10.26 -6.10 0.18
CA ARG A 114 -11.50 -6.12 0.95
C ARG A 114 -12.40 -4.89 0.69
N ALA A 115 -11.80 -3.74 0.39
CA ALA A 115 -12.52 -2.52 0.00
C ALA A 115 -13.05 -2.55 -1.44
N GLY A 116 -12.74 -3.60 -2.21
CA GLY A 116 -13.19 -3.79 -3.59
C GLY A 116 -12.20 -3.30 -4.66
N VAL A 117 -10.94 -3.10 -4.31
CA VAL A 117 -9.88 -2.70 -5.26
C VAL A 117 -8.93 -3.87 -5.48
N GLU A 118 -8.83 -4.35 -6.71
CA GLU A 118 -7.87 -5.37 -7.11
C GLU A 118 -6.45 -4.80 -7.10
N VAL A 119 -5.51 -5.54 -6.49
CA VAL A 119 -4.10 -5.17 -6.44
C VAL A 119 -3.29 -6.24 -7.18
N SER A 120 -2.86 -5.94 -8.40
CA SER A 120 -2.09 -6.86 -9.24
C SER A 120 -0.60 -6.82 -8.92
N GLY A 121 0.08 -7.97 -8.98
CA GLY A 121 1.53 -8.08 -8.75
C GLY A 121 1.93 -8.49 -7.34
N VAL A 122 0.96 -8.56 -6.40
CA VAL A 122 1.19 -9.03 -5.02
C VAL A 122 1.56 -10.51 -5.00
N GLU A 123 1.01 -11.33 -5.91
CA GLU A 123 1.32 -12.77 -5.99
C GLU A 123 2.82 -13.05 -6.26
N LYS A 124 3.46 -12.18 -7.04
CA LYS A 124 4.88 -12.32 -7.41
C LYS A 124 5.83 -12.08 -6.23
N LEU A 125 5.35 -11.52 -5.12
CA LEU A 125 6.15 -11.27 -3.92
C LEU A 125 6.47 -12.56 -3.13
N GLY A 126 5.68 -13.62 -3.30
CA GLY A 126 5.82 -14.89 -2.58
C GLY A 126 6.76 -15.92 -3.23
N GLU A 127 7.09 -15.76 -4.52
CA GLU A 127 7.76 -16.81 -5.32
C GLU A 127 9.27 -16.97 -5.07
N VAL A 128 9.87 -16.20 -4.15
CA VAL A 128 11.34 -16.16 -3.94
C VAL A 128 11.82 -17.07 -2.80
N HIS A 129 10.96 -17.93 -2.23
CA HIS A 129 11.37 -18.88 -1.19
C HIS A 129 11.69 -20.30 -1.70
N SER A 130 11.61 -20.56 -3.02
CA SER A 130 11.74 -21.91 -3.60
C SER A 130 12.90 -22.08 -4.60
N SER A 131 13.99 -21.32 -4.45
CA SER A 131 15.25 -21.67 -5.11
C SER A 131 16.32 -21.84 -4.04
N VAL A 132 16.38 -23.08 -3.55
CA VAL A 132 17.53 -23.67 -2.85
C VAL A 132 18.70 -23.75 -3.82
#